data_AF-A0A5C8D9C8-F1
#
_entry.id   AF-A0A5C8D9C8-F1
#
_cell.length_a   1.000
_cell.length_b   1.000
_cell.length_c   1.000
_cell.angle_alpha   90.00
_cell.angle_beta   90.00
_cell.angle_gamma   90.00
#
_symmetry.space_group_name_H-M   'P 1'
#
loop_
_entity.id
_entity.type
_entity.pdbx_description
1 polymer ?
#
loop_
_entity_poly.entity_id
_entity_poly.type
_entity_poly.pdbx_seq_one_letter_code
_entity_poly.pdbx_strand_id
1 'polypeptide(L)'
;MINENILIIISIALIFIMALILIINIGKYKNKINNLNKNIFDKEENIKNINSELTKYKNELSEKESDYNKVKTELEETNIKLEEKEETINNHKKAIDKHKKVLDILSDRAEKNEQTEAFDKMRIVYNDLINKCIEYDLPSGKLFKNFDELLEKIEDAINFPLFYHKNIIALCGQFSSGKTSMINSFLEEDILPTDIARTTAINTFVIYDEEEGLYIRNCFGAQSKIEKEFYKEYNDFVTHTFTKEYDKDVHNMVEYVSLHTQKLKYENIALLDTPGYTGQGQDATEDDSNIAMKGIAQADNIIWVVSMENGTIRLNDLDFLEKEELNGKDILIVFNKADTKIEEDIDRILEESKIQLDSRGIDYKDIVVYSSKYPEDYKEGESKLFNFFESENNSIERNYLEDLNKIFNEFQKYYEDMDEDLATYTEALNVVKIKSAFDNIKTEYSNISISNAVNKVKNSRDNIKNFIIELENSKNKCLDLLGESLYNRKREEYNKHIRNLSK
;
A
#
# COMPACT_ATOMS: atom_id res chain seq x y z
N MET A 1 46.35 79.96 -126.36
CA MET A 1 45.05 79.29 -126.29
C MET A 1 45.27 77.79 -126.21
N ILE A 2 45.08 77.20 -125.03
CA ILE A 2 44.75 75.76 -124.90
C ILE A 2 43.26 75.71 -124.55
N ASN A 3 42.57 74.73 -125.12
CA ASN A 3 41.18 74.72 -125.59
C ASN A 3 40.17 74.25 -124.52
N GLU A 4 39.03 74.95 -124.34
CA GLU A 4 37.99 74.72 -123.30
C GLU A 4 37.40 73.30 -123.30
N ASN A 5 37.39 72.60 -124.44
CA ASN A 5 36.89 71.23 -124.54
C ASN A 5 37.65 70.23 -123.66
N ILE A 6 38.94 70.48 -123.38
CA ILE A 6 39.74 69.64 -122.48
C ILE A 6 39.26 69.80 -121.03
N LEU A 7 38.83 71.00 -120.63
CA LEU A 7 38.38 71.30 -119.26
C LEU A 7 37.04 70.61 -118.91
N ILE A 8 36.13 70.54 -119.89
CA ILE A 8 34.82 69.87 -119.74
C ILE A 8 35.00 68.35 -119.63
N ILE A 9 35.86 67.76 -120.47
CA ILE A 9 36.16 66.32 -120.41
C ILE A 9 36.81 65.96 -119.08
N ILE A 10 37.73 66.78 -118.58
CA ILE A 10 38.36 66.60 -117.26
C ILE A 10 37.33 66.71 -116.13
N SER A 11 36.39 67.67 -116.20
CA SER A 11 35.32 67.80 -115.18
C SER A 11 34.35 66.62 -115.19
N ILE A 12 33.92 66.14 -116.37
CA ILE A 12 33.06 64.97 -116.47
C ILE A 12 33.80 63.72 -115.95
N ALA A 13 35.09 63.56 -116.27
CA ALA A 13 35.91 62.48 -115.76
C ALA A 13 36.08 62.55 -114.23
N LEU A 14 36.29 63.74 -113.66
CA LEU A 14 36.35 63.97 -112.20
C LEU A 14 35.03 63.64 -111.50
N ILE A 15 33.89 64.04 -112.07
CA ILE A 15 32.57 63.70 -111.55
C ILE A 15 32.33 62.19 -111.62
N PHE A 16 32.73 61.55 -112.72
CA PHE A 16 32.61 60.10 -112.87
C PHE A 16 33.49 59.35 -111.87
N ILE A 17 34.73 59.82 -111.64
CA ILE A 17 35.65 59.27 -110.62
C ILE A 17 35.07 59.47 -109.21
N MET A 18 34.54 60.66 -108.89
CA MET A 18 33.88 60.91 -107.61
C MET A 18 32.66 60.02 -107.42
N ALA A 19 31.83 59.84 -108.45
CA ALA A 19 30.68 58.94 -108.41
C ALA A 19 31.12 57.48 -108.22
N LEU A 20 32.20 57.05 -108.88
CA LEU A 20 32.78 55.71 -108.71
C LEU A 20 33.29 55.50 -107.27
N ILE A 21 34.01 56.48 -106.70
CA ILE A 21 34.49 56.46 -105.32
C ILE A 21 33.30 56.41 -104.35
N LEU A 22 32.24 57.18 -104.60
CA LEU A 22 31.04 57.19 -103.78
C LEU A 22 30.33 55.83 -103.82
N ILE A 23 30.19 55.22 -105.00
CA ILE A 23 29.60 53.88 -105.18
C ILE A 23 30.43 52.82 -104.46
N ILE A 24 31.76 52.87 -104.58
CA ILE A 24 32.67 51.95 -103.87
C ILE A 24 32.55 52.12 -102.35
N ASN A 25 32.50 53.35 -101.86
CA ASN A 25 32.32 53.62 -100.44
C ASN A 25 30.95 53.16 -99.93
N ILE A 26 29.87 53.44 -100.66
CA ILE A 26 28.52 52.93 -100.36
C ILE A 26 28.52 51.40 -100.33
N GLY A 27 29.18 50.74 -101.28
CA GLY A 27 29.34 49.29 -101.31
C GLY A 27 30.10 48.75 -100.08
N LYS A 28 31.19 49.42 -99.67
CA LYS A 28 31.94 49.08 -98.44
C LYS A 28 31.09 49.26 -97.18
N TYR A 29 30.37 50.38 -97.06
CA TYR A 29 29.47 50.63 -95.92
C TYR A 29 28.31 49.64 -95.89
N LYS A 30 27.72 49.31 -97.04
CA LYS A 30 26.67 48.29 -97.16
C LYS A 30 27.17 46.91 -96.72
N ASN A 31 28.37 46.51 -97.13
CA ASN A 31 28.99 45.26 -96.66
C ASN A 31 29.28 45.27 -95.16
N LYS A 32 29.75 46.41 -94.61
CA LYS A 32 29.98 46.56 -93.17
C LYS A 32 28.67 46.47 -92.37
N ILE A 33 27.59 47.10 -92.86
CA ILE A 33 26.24 47.03 -92.27
C ILE A 33 25.71 45.60 -92.34
N ASN A 34 25.86 44.90 -93.47
CA ASN A 34 25.42 43.50 -93.59
C ASN A 34 26.18 42.58 -92.62
N ASN A 35 27.49 42.75 -92.46
CA ASN A 35 28.27 41.99 -91.49
C ASN A 35 27.89 42.31 -90.04
N LEU A 36 27.61 43.58 -89.73
CA LEU A 36 27.10 44.00 -88.42
C LEU A 36 25.73 43.39 -88.13
N ASN A 37 24.80 43.42 -89.10
CA ASN A 37 23.47 42.83 -88.97
C ASN A 37 23.54 41.31 -88.78
N LYS A 38 24.45 40.63 -89.48
CA LYS A 38 24.69 39.20 -89.26
C LYS A 38 25.21 38.92 -87.84
N ASN A 39 26.18 39.69 -87.37
CA ASN A 39 26.69 39.57 -85.99
C ASN A 39 25.62 39.89 -84.94
N ILE A 40 24.72 40.84 -85.22
CA ILE A 40 23.59 41.16 -84.33
C ILE A 40 22.62 39.99 -84.28
N PHE A 41 22.26 39.43 -85.43
CA PHE A 41 21.37 38.26 -85.53
C PHE A 41 21.95 37.05 -84.78
N ASP A 42 23.23 36.73 -85.00
CA ASP A 42 23.91 35.62 -84.30
C ASP A 42 23.94 35.86 -82.77
N LYS A 43 24.07 37.11 -82.32
CA LYS A 43 23.99 37.46 -80.89
C LYS A 43 22.56 37.37 -80.33
N GLU A 44 21.55 37.79 -81.09
CA GLU A 44 20.14 37.67 -80.70
C GLU A 44 19.73 36.19 -80.56
N GLU A 45 20.21 35.33 -81.46
CA GLU A 45 19.99 33.88 -81.38
C GLU A 45 20.67 33.28 -80.14
N ASN A 46 21.92 33.68 -79.84
CA ASN A 46 22.61 33.28 -78.62
C ASN A 46 21.88 33.73 -77.34
N ILE A 47 21.39 34.98 -77.30
CA ILE A 47 20.60 35.50 -76.16
C ILE A 47 19.32 34.68 -75.98
N LYS A 48 18.65 34.32 -77.08
CA LYS A 48 17.44 33.50 -77.04
C LYS A 48 17.73 32.11 -76.47
N ASN A 49 18.83 31.47 -76.87
CA ASN A 49 19.25 30.18 -76.33
C ASN A 49 19.60 30.27 -74.84
N ILE A 50 20.36 31.28 -74.43
CA ILE A 50 20.70 31.51 -73.01
C ILE A 50 19.43 31.73 -72.17
N ASN A 51 18.46 32.50 -72.66
CA ASN A 51 17.19 32.72 -71.95
C ASN A 51 16.35 31.44 -71.83
N SER A 52 16.38 30.59 -72.85
CA SER A 52 15.77 29.26 -72.82
C SER A 52 16.42 28.38 -71.73
N GLU A 53 17.75 28.32 -71.69
CA GLU A 53 18.48 27.58 -70.65
C GLU A 53 18.24 28.15 -69.25
N LEU A 54 18.24 29.47 -69.09
CA LEU A 54 17.91 30.14 -67.82
C LEU A 54 16.50 29.79 -67.34
N THR A 55 15.53 29.70 -68.25
CA THR A 55 14.15 29.31 -67.91
C THR A 55 14.10 27.86 -67.44
N LYS A 56 14.83 26.97 -68.12
CA LYS A 56 14.96 25.57 -67.71
C LYS A 56 15.59 25.44 -66.32
N TYR A 57 16.71 26.11 -66.06
CA TYR A 57 17.37 26.09 -64.75
C TYR A 57 16.51 26.68 -63.63
N LYS A 58 15.72 27.72 -63.91
CA LYS A 58 14.76 28.27 -62.94
C LYS A 58 13.67 27.26 -62.57
N ASN A 59 13.15 26.53 -63.55
CA ASN A 59 12.14 25.50 -63.30
C ASN A 59 12.74 24.34 -62.48
N GLU A 60 13.94 23.86 -62.84
CA GLU A 60 14.64 22.82 -62.08
C GLU A 60 14.95 23.26 -60.64
N LEU A 61 15.31 24.53 -60.43
CA LEU A 61 15.53 25.09 -59.09
C LEU A 61 14.23 25.12 -58.29
N SER A 62 13.13 25.56 -58.90
CA SER A 62 11.81 25.60 -58.26
C SER A 62 11.31 24.21 -57.86
N GLU A 63 11.54 23.19 -58.70
CA GLU A 63 11.21 21.79 -58.37
C GLU A 63 12.04 21.31 -57.18
N LYS A 64 13.36 21.57 -57.18
CA LYS A 64 14.22 21.21 -56.05
C LYS A 64 13.88 21.93 -54.75
N GLU A 65 13.47 23.20 -54.81
CA GLU A 65 12.99 23.93 -53.64
C GLU A 65 11.70 23.33 -53.08
N SER A 66 10.77 22.91 -53.96
CA SER A 66 9.57 22.19 -53.55
C SER A 66 9.89 20.86 -52.87
N ASP A 67 10.77 20.06 -53.45
CA ASP A 67 11.21 18.79 -52.86
C ASP A 67 11.92 18.99 -51.52
N TYR A 68 12.81 19.99 -51.44
CA TYR A 68 13.49 20.36 -50.20
C TYR A 68 12.49 20.72 -49.09
N ASN A 69 11.50 21.56 -49.40
CA ASN A 69 10.48 21.96 -48.43
C ASN A 69 9.64 20.76 -47.97
N LYS A 70 9.30 19.84 -48.88
CA LYS A 70 8.58 18.61 -48.52
C LYS A 70 9.39 17.73 -47.56
N VAL A 71 10.65 17.46 -47.88
CA VAL A 71 11.55 16.67 -47.02
C VAL A 71 11.75 17.36 -45.67
N LYS A 72 11.86 18.69 -45.65
CA LYS A 72 11.99 19.48 -44.42
C LYS A 72 10.76 19.31 -43.52
N THR A 73 9.55 19.40 -44.07
CA THR A 73 8.31 19.17 -43.30
C THR A 73 8.21 17.73 -42.79
N GLU A 74 8.54 16.74 -43.61
CA GLU A 74 8.56 15.32 -43.18
C GLU A 74 9.57 15.08 -42.05
N LEU A 75 10.74 15.76 -42.07
CA LEU A 75 11.74 15.70 -41.01
C LEU A 75 11.21 16.35 -39.71
N GLU A 76 10.57 17.51 -39.79
CA GLU A 76 9.96 18.20 -38.65
C GLU A 76 8.88 17.32 -37.98
N GLU A 77 7.99 16.72 -38.76
CA GLU A 77 6.97 15.78 -38.25
C GLU A 77 7.59 14.52 -37.62
N THR A 78 8.68 14.02 -38.19
CA THR A 78 9.38 12.84 -37.66
C THR A 78 10.07 13.14 -36.34
N ASN A 79 10.65 14.33 -36.19
CA ASN A 79 11.28 14.77 -34.94
C ASN A 79 10.24 14.90 -33.81
N ILE A 80 9.07 15.48 -34.07
CA ILE A 80 7.99 15.57 -33.07
C ILE A 80 7.57 14.16 -32.58
N LYS A 81 7.36 13.22 -33.52
CA LYS A 81 7.03 11.82 -33.17
C LYS A 81 8.15 11.11 -32.39
N LEU A 82 9.40 11.50 -32.62
CA LEU A 82 10.55 10.95 -31.91
C LEU A 82 10.60 11.48 -30.47
N GLU A 83 10.38 12.78 -30.27
CA GLU A 83 10.26 13.41 -28.95
C GLU A 83 9.12 12.78 -28.12
N GLU A 84 7.93 12.58 -28.70
CA GLU A 84 6.80 11.90 -28.03
C GLU A 84 7.14 10.45 -27.62
N LYS A 85 7.88 9.73 -28.47
CA LYS A 85 8.34 8.37 -28.14
C LYS A 85 9.41 8.36 -27.05
N GLU A 86 10.33 9.31 -27.06
CA GLU A 86 11.35 9.45 -26.02
C GLU A 86 10.71 9.76 -24.66
N GLU A 87 9.72 10.64 -24.62
CA GLU A 87 8.93 10.92 -23.42
C GLU A 87 8.22 9.66 -22.92
N THR A 88 7.57 8.93 -23.84
CA THR A 88 6.90 7.65 -23.51
C THR A 88 7.88 6.64 -22.93
N ILE A 89 9.06 6.46 -23.53
CA ILE A 89 10.10 5.54 -23.05
C ILE A 89 10.62 5.96 -21.67
N ASN A 90 10.84 7.26 -21.45
CA ASN A 90 11.28 7.77 -20.16
C ASN A 90 10.25 7.51 -19.06
N ASN A 91 8.95 7.67 -19.36
CA ASN A 91 7.88 7.34 -18.42
C ASN A 91 7.84 5.84 -18.11
N HIS A 92 7.99 4.97 -19.11
CA HIS A 92 8.08 3.52 -18.88
C HIS A 92 9.29 3.12 -18.04
N LYS A 93 10.47 3.73 -18.27
CA LYS A 93 11.67 3.49 -17.44
C LYS A 93 11.44 3.85 -15.98
N LYS A 94 10.86 5.03 -15.71
CA LYS A 94 10.50 5.45 -14.35
C LYS A 94 9.55 4.46 -13.68
N ALA A 95 8.53 3.99 -14.41
CA ALA A 95 7.59 2.99 -13.90
C ALA A 95 8.30 1.67 -13.56
N ILE A 96 9.18 1.17 -14.43
CA ILE A 96 9.97 -0.06 -14.19
C ILE A 96 10.85 0.09 -12.94
N ASP A 97 11.54 1.22 -12.79
CA ASP A 97 12.39 1.47 -11.61
C ASP A 97 11.56 1.51 -10.32
N LYS A 98 10.36 2.12 -10.35
CA LYS A 98 9.39 2.10 -9.24
C LYS A 98 8.98 0.66 -8.89
N HIS A 99 8.59 -0.13 -9.90
CA HIS A 99 8.18 -1.53 -9.70
C HIS A 99 9.29 -2.38 -9.11
N LYS A 100 10.53 -2.19 -9.57
CA LYS A 100 11.70 -2.92 -9.08
C LYS A 100 11.95 -2.63 -7.60
N LYS A 101 11.93 -1.36 -7.19
CA LYS A 101 12.08 -0.98 -5.77
C LYS A 101 11.00 -1.62 -4.90
N VAL A 102 9.74 -1.63 -5.36
CA VAL A 102 8.63 -2.31 -4.67
C VAL A 102 8.92 -3.80 -4.49
N LEU A 103 9.37 -4.48 -5.54
CA LEU A 103 9.70 -5.90 -5.48
C LEU A 103 10.88 -6.17 -4.53
N ASP A 104 11.89 -5.31 -4.51
CA ASP A 104 13.01 -5.41 -3.59
C ASP A 104 12.52 -5.34 -2.13
N ILE A 105 11.63 -4.39 -1.80
CA ILE A 105 11.01 -4.27 -0.47
C ILE A 105 10.16 -5.51 -0.11
N LEU A 106 9.33 -5.98 -1.05
CA LEU A 106 8.41 -7.10 -0.81
C LEU A 106 9.10 -8.47 -0.76
N SER A 107 10.27 -8.60 -1.37
CA SER A 107 11.06 -9.84 -1.38
C SER A 107 12.15 -9.89 -0.30
N ASP A 108 12.40 -8.76 0.37
CA ASP A 108 13.34 -8.66 1.48
C ASP A 108 12.95 -9.61 2.62
N ARG A 109 13.92 -10.04 3.41
CA ARG A 109 13.70 -10.98 4.51
C ARG A 109 14.39 -10.48 5.77
N ALA A 110 13.72 -10.60 6.91
CA ALA A 110 14.34 -10.30 8.19
C ALA A 110 15.61 -11.14 8.38
N GLU A 111 16.70 -10.51 8.80
CA GLU A 111 17.92 -11.23 9.18
C GLU A 111 17.68 -12.03 10.46
N LYS A 112 18.07 -13.31 10.44
CA LYS A 112 18.02 -14.14 11.64
C LYS A 112 19.07 -13.68 12.64
N ASN A 113 18.62 -13.45 13.86
CA ASN A 113 19.44 -13.17 15.02
C ASN A 113 19.07 -14.12 16.18
N GLU A 114 19.86 -14.09 17.27
CA GLU A 114 19.63 -14.95 18.44
C GLU A 114 18.20 -14.85 19.01
N GLN A 115 17.58 -13.67 18.98
CA GLN A 115 16.22 -13.48 19.49
C GLN A 115 15.20 -14.20 18.61
N THR A 116 15.29 -14.02 17.29
CA THR A 116 14.42 -14.69 16.32
C THR A 116 14.65 -16.20 16.28
N GLU A 117 15.89 -16.68 16.49
CA GLU A 117 16.18 -18.11 16.58
C GLU A 117 15.58 -18.76 17.84
N ALA A 118 15.61 -18.05 18.97
CA ALA A 118 14.94 -18.51 20.20
C ALA A 118 13.42 -18.57 20.01
N PHE A 119 12.83 -17.59 19.32
CA PHE A 119 11.42 -17.60 18.98
C PHE A 119 11.03 -18.71 17.98
N ASP A 120 11.86 -18.97 16.97
CA ASP A 120 11.69 -20.11 16.05
C ASP A 120 11.65 -21.45 16.80
N LYS A 121 12.53 -21.63 17.80
CA LYS A 121 12.52 -22.81 18.67
C LYS A 121 11.23 -22.90 19.49
N MET A 122 10.65 -21.78 19.91
CA MET A 122 9.37 -21.75 20.62
C MET A 122 8.22 -22.18 19.70
N ARG A 123 8.21 -21.71 18.44
CA ARG A 123 7.27 -22.20 17.40
C ARG A 123 7.42 -23.70 17.14
N ILE A 124 8.64 -24.25 17.19
CA ILE A 124 8.85 -25.71 17.08
C ILE A 124 8.19 -26.45 18.24
N VAL A 125 8.36 -25.99 19.49
CA VAL A 125 7.71 -26.60 20.66
C VAL A 125 6.19 -26.56 20.53
N TYR A 126 5.64 -25.43 20.08
CA TYR A 126 4.22 -25.29 19.78
C TYR A 126 3.73 -26.32 18.74
N ASN A 127 4.45 -26.47 17.63
CA ASN A 127 4.10 -27.46 16.59
C ASN A 127 4.21 -28.90 17.09
N ASP A 128 5.18 -29.20 17.95
CA ASP A 128 5.32 -30.52 18.56
C ASP A 128 4.10 -30.86 19.43
N LEU A 129 3.55 -29.90 20.17
CA LEU A 129 2.32 -30.07 20.95
C LEU A 129 1.10 -30.38 20.05
N ILE A 130 0.96 -29.69 18.90
CA ILE A 130 -0.09 -30.00 17.93
C ILE A 130 0.06 -31.43 17.41
N ASN A 131 1.27 -31.81 17.02
CA ASN A 131 1.56 -33.15 16.51
C ASN A 131 1.24 -34.23 17.56
N LYS A 132 1.51 -33.94 18.84
CA LYS A 132 1.14 -34.83 19.95
C LYS A 132 -0.36 -34.94 20.16
N CYS A 133 -1.12 -33.85 20.00
CA CYS A 133 -2.58 -33.93 20.01
C CYS A 133 -3.10 -34.87 18.90
N ILE A 134 -2.52 -34.77 17.70
CA ILE A 134 -2.88 -35.63 16.57
C ILE A 134 -2.50 -37.10 16.85
N GLU A 135 -1.29 -37.34 17.36
CA GLU A 135 -0.81 -38.68 17.74
C GLU A 135 -1.73 -39.35 18.77
N TYR A 136 -2.21 -38.56 19.73
CA TYR A 136 -3.02 -39.03 20.85
C TYR A 136 -4.53 -38.96 20.64
N ASP A 137 -4.98 -38.48 19.48
CA ASP A 137 -6.40 -38.26 19.14
C ASP A 137 -7.09 -37.32 20.15
N LEU A 138 -6.43 -36.20 20.47
CA LEU A 138 -6.89 -35.21 21.44
C LEU A 138 -7.48 -33.96 20.78
N PRO A 139 -8.51 -33.33 21.37
CA PRO A 139 -9.04 -32.07 20.88
C PRO A 139 -8.01 -30.94 21.01
N SER A 140 -7.92 -30.06 19.99
CA SER A 140 -6.93 -28.95 19.96
C SER A 140 -7.52 -27.57 19.59
N GLY A 141 -8.74 -27.49 19.03
CA GLY A 141 -9.21 -26.29 18.32
C GLY A 141 -9.12 -24.94 19.06
N LYS A 142 -9.92 -24.72 20.11
CA LYS A 142 -10.00 -23.41 20.78
C LYS A 142 -8.75 -23.06 21.59
N LEU A 143 -8.10 -24.07 22.15
CA LEU A 143 -6.93 -23.92 23.02
C LEU A 143 -5.73 -23.37 22.24
N PHE A 144 -5.44 -23.96 21.08
CA PHE A 144 -4.29 -23.57 20.27
C PHE A 144 -4.48 -22.21 19.59
N LYS A 145 -5.74 -21.79 19.33
CA LYS A 145 -6.03 -20.45 18.80
C LYS A 145 -5.46 -19.32 19.67
N ASN A 146 -5.67 -19.38 20.98
CA ASN A 146 -5.15 -18.35 21.91
C ASN A 146 -3.61 -18.33 21.93
N PHE A 147 -2.98 -19.50 21.74
CA PHE A 147 -1.53 -19.60 21.68
C PHE A 147 -1.00 -19.05 20.35
N ASP A 148 -1.64 -19.34 19.21
CA ASP A 148 -1.30 -18.72 17.92
C ASP A 148 -1.35 -17.18 18.02
N GLU A 149 -2.44 -16.63 18.56
CA GLU A 149 -2.61 -15.18 18.73
C GLU A 149 -1.51 -14.58 19.64
N LEU A 150 -1.09 -15.30 20.68
CA LEU A 150 0.01 -14.86 21.55
C LEU A 150 1.38 -14.94 20.83
N LEU A 151 1.61 -15.99 20.02
CA LEU A 151 2.84 -16.13 19.24
C LEU A 151 2.99 -14.98 18.24
N GLU A 152 1.92 -14.59 17.56
CA GLU A 152 1.91 -13.42 16.67
C GLU A 152 2.30 -12.15 17.43
N LYS A 153 1.67 -11.89 18.58
CA LYS A 153 2.01 -10.71 19.43
C LYS A 153 3.45 -10.70 19.93
N ILE A 154 4.02 -11.87 20.26
CA ILE A 154 5.42 -12.00 20.66
C ILE A 154 6.35 -11.73 19.48
N GLU A 155 6.04 -12.25 18.30
CA GLU A 155 6.81 -12.03 17.08
C GLU A 155 6.85 -10.55 16.71
N ASP A 156 5.69 -9.88 16.76
CA ASP A 156 5.58 -8.43 16.54
C ASP A 156 6.43 -7.66 17.54
N ALA A 157 6.40 -8.03 18.82
CA ALA A 157 7.18 -7.36 19.86
C ALA A 157 8.69 -7.55 19.71
N ILE A 158 9.14 -8.71 19.24
CA ILE A 158 10.56 -8.99 18.95
C ILE A 158 11.04 -8.15 17.77
N ASN A 159 10.23 -8.13 16.71
CA ASN A 159 10.60 -7.47 15.47
C ASN A 159 10.43 -5.95 15.53
N PHE A 160 9.52 -5.46 16.39
CA PHE A 160 9.22 -4.04 16.57
C PHE A 160 9.10 -3.68 18.04
N PRO A 161 10.23 -3.63 18.75
CA PRO A 161 10.25 -3.31 20.17
C PRO A 161 9.67 -1.92 20.48
N LEU A 162 9.57 -1.04 19.47
CA LEU A 162 8.94 0.28 19.59
C LEU A 162 7.44 0.21 19.90
N PHE A 163 6.71 -0.77 19.37
CA PHE A 163 5.26 -0.91 19.65
C PHE A 163 4.97 -1.61 20.96
N TYR A 164 5.91 -2.43 21.44
CA TYR A 164 5.67 -3.37 22.53
C TYR A 164 5.17 -2.72 23.83
N HIS A 165 5.62 -1.51 24.18
CA HIS A 165 5.16 -0.79 25.39
C HIS A 165 4.27 0.41 25.10
N LYS A 166 3.85 0.59 23.83
CA LYS A 166 2.93 1.67 23.47
C LYS A 166 1.48 1.20 23.63
N ASN A 167 0.63 2.16 23.97
CA ASN A 167 -0.82 2.07 23.89
C ASN A 167 -1.24 2.23 22.43
N ILE A 168 -1.74 1.16 21.84
CA ILE A 168 -2.20 1.15 20.46
C ILE A 168 -3.65 1.64 20.44
N ILE A 169 -3.87 2.81 19.86
CA ILE A 169 -5.20 3.41 19.72
C ILE A 169 -5.63 3.28 18.26
N ALA A 170 -6.57 2.38 17.97
CA ALA A 170 -7.07 2.21 16.62
C ALA A 170 -8.19 3.20 16.31
N LEU A 171 -8.08 3.87 15.17
CA LEU A 171 -9.17 4.62 14.57
C LEU A 171 -9.98 3.64 13.73
N CYS A 172 -11.23 3.43 14.12
CA CYS A 172 -12.17 2.53 13.46
C CYS A 172 -13.41 3.32 13.01
N GLY A 173 -14.19 2.79 12.07
CA GLY A 173 -15.34 3.49 11.52
C GLY A 173 -15.56 3.17 10.04
N GLN A 174 -16.73 3.53 9.52
CA GLN A 174 -17.10 3.29 8.12
C GLN A 174 -16.08 3.87 7.13
N PHE A 175 -16.11 3.41 5.87
CA PHE A 175 -15.36 4.04 4.80
C PHE A 175 -15.72 5.54 4.66
N SER A 176 -14.73 6.38 4.38
CA SER A 176 -14.86 7.84 4.27
C SER A 176 -15.40 8.57 5.52
N SER A 177 -15.32 7.94 6.71
CA SER A 177 -15.62 8.59 8.00
C SER A 177 -14.64 9.71 8.38
N GLY A 178 -13.47 9.74 7.76
CA GLY A 178 -12.44 10.75 8.00
C GLY A 178 -11.37 10.34 9.02
N LYS A 179 -11.09 9.05 9.18
CA LYS A 179 -10.04 8.52 10.06
C LYS A 179 -8.66 9.09 9.73
N THR A 180 -8.19 8.88 8.50
CA THR A 180 -6.89 9.36 8.02
C THR A 180 -6.79 10.89 8.05
N SER A 181 -7.86 11.60 7.65
CA SER A 181 -7.89 13.07 7.72
C SER A 181 -7.81 13.59 9.15
N MET A 182 -8.37 12.86 10.11
CA MET A 182 -8.29 13.21 11.52
C MET A 182 -6.86 13.05 12.05
N ILE A 183 -6.16 11.98 11.67
CA ILE A 183 -4.73 11.82 12.00
C ILE A 183 -3.89 12.95 11.39
N ASN A 184 -4.05 13.26 10.11
CA ASN A 184 -3.31 14.36 9.46
C ASN A 184 -3.60 15.71 10.13
N SER A 185 -4.84 15.93 10.56
CA SER A 185 -5.21 17.11 11.35
C SER A 185 -4.47 17.17 12.68
N PHE A 186 -4.31 16.05 13.40
CA PHE A 186 -3.54 16.00 14.66
C PHE A 186 -2.04 16.22 14.46
N LEU A 187 -1.50 15.73 13.34
CA LEU A 187 -0.10 15.92 12.99
C LEU A 187 0.18 17.31 12.40
N GLU A 188 -0.85 18.11 12.12
CA GLU A 188 -0.74 19.38 11.38
C GLU A 188 0.05 19.21 10.06
N GLU A 189 -0.09 18.04 9.42
CA GLU A 189 0.59 17.70 8.17
C GLU A 189 -0.23 16.69 7.35
N ASP A 190 -0.36 16.96 6.05
CA ASP A 190 -0.96 16.03 5.09
C ASP A 190 0.09 15.00 4.64
N ILE A 191 0.49 14.15 5.59
CA ILE A 191 1.38 13.01 5.32
C ILE A 191 0.55 11.87 4.76
N LEU A 192 -0.40 11.31 5.52
CA LEU A 192 -1.10 10.09 5.14
C LEU A 192 -2.08 10.35 3.97
N PRO A 193 -2.28 9.40 3.03
CA PRO A 193 -3.17 9.60 1.90
C PRO A 193 -4.64 9.72 2.31
N THR A 194 -5.27 10.87 2.03
CA THR A 194 -6.66 11.17 2.42
C THR A 194 -7.68 11.14 1.26
N ASP A 195 -7.22 10.93 0.03
CA ASP A 195 -8.07 10.89 -1.18
C ASP A 195 -9.29 9.95 -1.10
N ILE A 196 -10.34 10.29 -1.84
CA ILE A 196 -11.64 9.56 -1.84
C ILE A 196 -11.52 8.18 -2.50
N ALA A 197 -10.48 7.98 -3.32
CA ALA A 197 -10.17 6.70 -3.95
C ALA A 197 -9.54 5.75 -2.92
N ARG A 198 -10.39 5.01 -2.18
CA ARG A 198 -10.03 3.82 -1.38
C ARG A 198 -8.60 3.89 -0.78
N THR A 199 -8.40 4.76 0.21
CA THR A 199 -7.05 5.14 0.63
C THR A 199 -6.36 4.20 1.60
N THR A 200 -7.09 3.58 2.52
CA THR A 200 -6.51 2.68 3.51
C THR A 200 -6.88 1.24 3.19
N ALA A 201 -6.03 0.58 2.42
CA ALA A 201 -6.09 -0.88 2.22
C ALA A 201 -5.23 -1.63 3.25
N ILE A 202 -4.30 -0.91 3.89
CA ILE A 202 -3.25 -1.45 4.76
C ILE A 202 -3.30 -0.73 6.10
N ASN A 203 -3.18 -1.48 7.19
CA ASN A 203 -3.04 -0.93 8.54
C ASN A 203 -1.81 -0.02 8.59
N THR A 204 -2.01 1.24 9.01
CA THR A 204 -0.93 2.23 9.08
C THR A 204 -0.78 2.75 10.50
N PHE A 205 0.36 2.47 11.10
CA PHE A 205 0.71 2.98 12.42
C PHE A 205 1.34 4.37 12.31
N VAL A 206 1.04 5.25 13.25
CA VAL A 206 1.75 6.51 13.47
C VAL A 206 2.30 6.51 14.88
N ILE A 207 3.61 6.69 14.99
CA ILE A 207 4.32 6.68 16.26
C ILE A 207 5.28 7.85 16.38
N TYR A 208 5.49 8.26 17.63
CA TYR A 208 6.64 9.08 17.98
C TYR A 208 7.94 8.27 17.88
N ASP A 209 8.90 8.85 17.16
CA ASP A 209 10.29 8.39 17.07
C ASP A 209 11.21 9.59 16.80
N GLU A 210 12.44 9.54 17.29
CA GLU A 210 13.47 10.55 16.96
C GLU A 210 13.90 10.42 15.50
N GLU A 211 13.98 9.19 14.99
CA GLU A 211 14.31 8.93 13.59
C GLU A 211 13.05 8.98 12.73
N GLU A 212 12.81 10.12 12.07
CA GLU A 212 11.67 10.23 11.17
C GLU A 212 11.83 9.34 9.93
N GLY A 213 10.72 8.76 9.49
CA GLY A 213 10.70 7.87 8.34
C GLY A 213 9.37 7.17 8.16
N LEU A 214 9.16 6.67 6.95
CA LEU A 214 8.10 5.71 6.67
C LEU A 214 8.73 4.34 6.52
N TYR A 215 8.13 3.31 7.11
CA TYR A 215 8.62 1.95 7.02
C TYR A 215 7.51 1.03 6.56
N ILE A 216 7.87 0.09 5.69
CA ILE A 216 6.97 -0.96 5.21
C ILE A 216 7.43 -2.27 5.80
N ARG A 217 6.49 -2.99 6.41
CA ARG A 217 6.71 -4.36 6.88
C ARG A 217 6.09 -5.33 5.89
N ASN A 218 6.90 -6.29 5.43
CA ASN A 218 6.42 -7.35 4.57
C ASN A 218 6.11 -8.64 5.34
N CYS A 219 5.42 -9.58 4.69
CA CYS A 219 5.03 -10.88 5.26
C CYS A 219 6.20 -11.84 5.53
N PHE A 220 7.43 -11.50 5.12
CA PHE A 220 8.66 -12.24 5.44
C PHE A 220 9.40 -11.65 6.65
N GLY A 221 8.78 -10.69 7.33
CA GLY A 221 9.33 -10.09 8.51
C GLY A 221 10.37 -9.00 8.26
N ALA A 222 10.59 -8.59 7.01
CA ALA A 222 11.53 -7.50 6.71
C ALA A 222 10.86 -6.14 6.90
N GLN A 223 11.64 -5.17 7.35
CA GLN A 223 11.23 -3.78 7.46
C GLN A 223 12.14 -2.92 6.60
N SER A 224 11.56 -2.19 5.65
CA SER A 224 12.33 -1.32 4.75
C SER A 224 11.91 0.13 4.94
N LYS A 225 12.90 1.03 5.12
CA LYS A 225 12.68 2.47 5.17
C LYS A 225 12.41 3.01 3.76
N ILE A 226 11.38 3.83 3.63
CA ILE A 226 10.99 4.53 2.41
C ILE A 226 11.28 6.02 2.60
N GLU A 227 11.93 6.64 1.61
CA GLU A 227 12.21 8.08 1.68
C GLU A 227 10.90 8.88 1.56
N LYS A 228 10.81 10.02 2.26
CA LYS A 228 9.57 10.78 2.42
C LYS A 228 9.03 11.30 1.08
N GLU A 229 9.92 11.68 0.15
CA GLU A 229 9.60 12.12 -1.20
C GLU A 229 8.90 11.02 -2.01
N PHE A 230 9.22 9.76 -1.72
CA PHE A 230 8.58 8.61 -2.32
C PHE A 230 7.22 8.31 -1.70
N TYR A 231 6.88 8.79 -0.50
CA TYR A 231 5.58 8.44 0.09
C TYR A 231 4.40 8.90 -0.76
N LYS A 232 4.41 10.14 -1.26
CA LYS A 232 3.37 10.64 -2.17
C LYS A 232 3.36 9.93 -3.53
N GLU A 233 4.51 9.46 -4.00
CA GLU A 233 4.65 8.71 -5.26
C GLU A 233 4.27 7.23 -5.09
N TYR A 234 4.44 6.68 -3.88
CA TYR A 234 4.05 5.34 -3.44
C TYR A 234 2.69 5.34 -2.74
N ASN A 235 1.94 6.45 -2.74
CA ASN A 235 0.55 6.46 -2.32
C ASN A 235 -0.25 5.40 -3.09
N ASP A 236 0.10 5.13 -4.35
CA ASP A 236 -0.47 3.99 -5.07
C ASP A 236 -0.29 2.70 -4.28
N PHE A 237 0.92 2.40 -3.77
CA PHE A 237 1.31 1.17 -3.07
C PHE A 237 0.49 0.87 -1.80
N VAL A 238 0.20 1.90 -1.01
CA VAL A 238 -0.55 1.80 0.25
C VAL A 238 -2.06 1.93 0.07
N THR A 239 -2.50 2.40 -1.09
CA THR A 239 -3.91 2.57 -1.44
C THR A 239 -4.40 1.42 -2.30
N HIS A 240 -5.70 1.33 -2.53
CA HIS A 240 -6.23 0.32 -3.46
C HIS A 240 -5.86 0.58 -4.93
N THR A 241 -5.21 1.70 -5.29
CA THR A 241 -4.74 1.94 -6.67
C THR A 241 -3.70 0.91 -7.07
N PHE A 242 -2.77 0.54 -6.18
CA PHE A 242 -1.80 -0.53 -6.41
C PHE A 242 -2.45 -1.90 -6.59
N THR A 243 -3.55 -2.20 -5.88
CA THR A 243 -4.29 -3.47 -6.03
C THR A 243 -4.96 -3.65 -7.40
N LYS A 244 -5.10 -2.57 -8.19
CA LYS A 244 -5.57 -2.67 -9.58
C LYS A 244 -4.43 -2.90 -10.57
N GLU A 245 -3.25 -2.37 -10.27
CA GLU A 245 -2.05 -2.50 -11.12
C GLU A 245 -1.32 -3.83 -10.87
N TYR A 246 -1.40 -4.37 -9.66
CA TYR A 246 -0.77 -5.63 -9.24
C TYR A 246 -1.80 -6.64 -8.77
N ASP A 247 -1.46 -7.92 -8.88
CA ASP A 247 -2.33 -9.02 -8.41
C ASP A 247 -2.59 -8.90 -6.90
N LYS A 248 -3.76 -9.39 -6.45
CA LYS A 248 -4.19 -9.38 -5.04
C LYS A 248 -3.13 -10.01 -4.11
N ASP A 249 -2.37 -10.97 -4.64
CA ASP A 249 -1.30 -11.65 -3.92
C ASP A 249 -0.17 -10.70 -3.48
N VAL A 250 0.11 -9.63 -4.23
CA VAL A 250 1.18 -8.65 -3.90
C VAL A 250 0.76 -7.76 -2.73
N HIS A 251 -0.52 -7.44 -2.62
CA HIS A 251 -1.05 -6.67 -1.49
C HIS A 251 -0.90 -7.42 -0.16
N ASN A 252 -1.21 -8.72 -0.16
CA ASN A 252 -1.05 -9.58 1.01
C ASN A 252 0.41 -9.76 1.47
N MET A 253 1.39 -9.30 0.67
CA MET A 253 2.79 -9.30 1.06
C MET A 253 3.14 -8.13 1.97
N VAL A 254 2.29 -7.10 2.08
CA VAL A 254 2.46 -6.01 3.06
C VAL A 254 1.65 -6.33 4.30
N GLU A 255 2.32 -6.40 5.43
CA GLU A 255 1.69 -6.67 6.72
C GLU A 255 1.12 -5.38 7.32
N TYR A 256 1.94 -4.33 7.37
CA TYR A 256 1.53 -2.99 7.76
C TYR A 256 2.55 -1.93 7.32
N VAL A 257 2.17 -0.66 7.49
CA VAL A 257 3.06 0.50 7.32
C VAL A 257 3.19 1.25 8.65
N SER A 258 4.37 1.80 8.94
CA SER A 258 4.57 2.68 10.10
C SER A 258 5.19 4.02 9.70
N LEU A 259 4.54 5.10 10.14
CA LEU A 259 5.05 6.46 10.08
C LEU A 259 5.69 6.80 11.43
N HIS A 260 6.99 7.06 11.39
CA HIS A 260 7.79 7.50 12.52
C HIS A 260 7.95 9.02 12.39
N THR A 261 7.46 9.78 13.37
CA THR A 261 7.49 11.24 13.33
C THR A 261 7.52 11.87 14.71
N GLN A 262 8.26 12.96 14.86
CA GLN A 262 8.31 13.74 16.10
C GLN A 262 7.05 14.60 16.30
N LYS A 263 6.15 14.65 15.30
CA LYS A 263 4.91 15.44 15.35
C LYS A 263 3.84 14.83 16.23
N LEU A 264 3.86 13.51 16.42
CA LEU A 264 2.99 12.87 17.39
C LEU A 264 3.54 13.15 18.80
N LYS A 265 2.89 14.04 19.53
CA LYS A 265 3.37 14.51 20.86
C LYS A 265 3.34 13.45 21.96
N TYR A 266 2.71 12.30 21.71
CA TYR A 266 2.44 11.25 22.69
C TYR A 266 3.39 10.07 22.52
N GLU A 267 4.50 10.08 23.27
CA GLU A 267 5.57 9.09 23.12
C GLU A 267 5.13 7.64 23.41
N ASN A 268 4.14 7.43 24.27
CA ASN A 268 3.65 6.10 24.62
C ASN A 268 2.44 5.67 23.77
N ILE A 269 2.03 6.44 22.76
CA ILE A 269 0.89 6.10 21.90
C ILE A 269 1.38 5.65 20.53
N ALA A 270 0.70 4.64 20.00
CA ALA A 270 0.72 4.30 18.58
C ALA A 270 -0.69 4.47 18.02
N LEU A 271 -0.90 5.41 17.11
CA LEU A 271 -2.18 5.54 16.42
C LEU A 271 -2.23 4.53 15.29
N LEU A 272 -3.30 3.74 15.20
CA LEU A 272 -3.49 2.78 14.13
C LEU A 272 -4.63 3.26 13.22
N ASP A 273 -4.29 3.69 12.00
CA ASP A 273 -5.27 3.94 10.95
C ASP A 273 -5.68 2.60 10.31
N THR A 274 -6.97 2.29 10.35
CA THR A 274 -7.52 1.05 9.82
C THR A 274 -8.31 1.27 8.52
N PRO A 275 -8.36 0.28 7.62
CA PRO A 275 -9.34 0.26 6.54
C PRO A 275 -10.78 0.43 7.05
N GLY A 276 -11.64 1.07 6.25
CA GLY A 276 -13.05 1.20 6.59
C GLY A 276 -13.78 -0.14 6.49
N TYR A 277 -14.44 -0.59 7.55
CA TYR A 277 -15.06 -1.92 7.61
C TYR A 277 -16.36 -2.06 6.77
N THR A 278 -16.98 -0.95 6.37
CA THR A 278 -18.11 -0.92 5.42
C THR A 278 -17.80 0.01 4.26
N GLY A 279 -17.77 -0.52 3.04
CA GLY A 279 -17.74 0.27 1.82
C GLY A 279 -19.08 0.99 1.60
N GLN A 280 -19.12 1.95 0.68
CA GLN A 280 -20.40 2.50 0.20
C GLN A 280 -21.07 1.48 -0.73
N GLY A 281 -21.81 0.50 -0.17
CA GLY A 281 -22.53 -0.54 -0.93
C GLY A 281 -21.97 -1.97 -0.74
N GLN A 282 -22.18 -2.86 -1.72
CA GLN A 282 -21.69 -4.27 -1.73
C GLN A 282 -20.15 -4.41 -1.83
N ASP A 283 -19.39 -3.33 -1.66
CA ASP A 283 -18.01 -3.22 -2.15
C ASP A 283 -16.93 -3.14 -1.04
N ALA A 284 -17.27 -3.27 0.24
CA ALA A 284 -16.28 -3.71 1.23
C ALA A 284 -16.01 -5.19 0.95
N THR A 285 -14.75 -5.51 0.70
CA THR A 285 -14.37 -6.91 0.57
C THR A 285 -14.38 -7.58 1.95
N GLU A 286 -14.58 -8.89 2.01
CA GLU A 286 -14.38 -9.65 3.27
C GLU A 286 -12.98 -9.36 3.85
N ASP A 287 -12.00 -9.08 2.98
CA ASP A 287 -10.64 -8.73 3.37
C ASP A 287 -10.57 -7.42 4.16
N ASP A 288 -11.28 -6.37 3.74
CA ASP A 288 -11.26 -5.07 4.43
C ASP A 288 -11.83 -5.18 5.86
N SER A 289 -12.93 -5.92 6.00
CA SER A 289 -13.51 -6.20 7.33
C SER A 289 -12.58 -7.06 8.18
N ASN A 290 -11.89 -8.04 7.59
CA ASN A 290 -10.94 -8.87 8.31
C ASN A 290 -9.72 -8.07 8.78
N ILE A 291 -9.18 -7.17 7.95
CA ILE A 291 -8.06 -6.30 8.30
C ILE A 291 -8.46 -5.32 9.41
N ALA A 292 -9.66 -4.72 9.32
CA ALA A 292 -10.18 -3.85 10.38
C ALA A 292 -10.36 -4.62 11.70
N MET A 293 -10.88 -5.85 11.67
CA MET A 293 -11.00 -6.70 12.85
C MET A 293 -9.65 -7.08 13.43
N LYS A 294 -8.64 -7.37 12.60
CA LYS A 294 -7.25 -7.57 13.07
C LYS A 294 -6.72 -6.32 13.77
N GLY A 295 -6.97 -5.14 13.21
CA GLY A 295 -6.60 -3.87 13.83
C GLY A 295 -7.27 -3.66 15.21
N ILE A 296 -8.58 -3.94 15.31
CA ILE A 296 -9.32 -3.87 16.58
C ILE A 296 -8.75 -4.86 17.61
N ALA A 297 -8.44 -6.09 17.18
CA ALA A 297 -7.88 -7.11 18.07
C ALA A 297 -6.47 -6.74 18.61
N GLN A 298 -5.69 -6.00 17.82
CA GLN A 298 -4.36 -5.50 18.21
C GLN A 298 -4.42 -4.23 19.06
N ALA A 299 -5.47 -3.42 18.94
CA ALA A 299 -5.61 -2.16 19.66
C ALA A 299 -5.82 -2.39 21.16
N ASP A 300 -5.28 -1.51 22.00
CA ASP A 300 -5.59 -1.45 23.43
C ASP A 300 -6.86 -0.61 23.66
N ASN A 301 -7.02 0.49 22.90
CA ASN A 301 -8.17 1.39 22.94
C ASN A 301 -8.68 1.77 21.55
N ILE A 302 -9.90 2.28 21.46
CA ILE A 302 -10.57 2.56 20.17
C ILE A 302 -11.07 4.01 20.10
N ILE A 303 -10.82 4.64 18.97
CA ILE A 303 -11.52 5.85 18.55
C ILE A 303 -12.48 5.47 17.41
N TRP A 304 -13.77 5.50 17.68
CA TRP A 304 -14.80 5.17 16.70
C TRP A 304 -15.27 6.43 15.95
N VAL A 305 -14.85 6.57 14.70
CA VAL A 305 -15.10 7.76 13.87
C VAL A 305 -16.37 7.59 13.04
N VAL A 306 -17.31 8.50 13.26
CA VAL A 306 -18.60 8.59 12.55
C VAL A 306 -18.62 9.86 11.72
N SER A 307 -18.94 9.78 10.43
CA SER A 307 -19.15 10.98 9.61
C SER A 307 -20.52 11.59 9.92
N MET A 308 -20.57 12.85 10.32
CA MET A 308 -21.85 13.57 10.51
C MET A 308 -22.67 13.72 9.22
N GLU A 309 -22.04 13.57 8.04
CA GLU A 309 -22.77 13.51 6.76
C GLU A 309 -23.79 12.37 6.74
N ASN A 310 -23.50 11.29 7.48
CA ASN A 310 -24.36 10.11 7.60
C ASN A 310 -25.50 10.26 8.62
N GLY A 311 -25.56 11.38 9.35
CA GLY A 311 -26.52 11.58 10.45
C GLY A 311 -26.05 10.90 11.74
N THR A 312 -26.91 10.10 12.35
CA THR A 312 -26.60 9.34 13.57
C THR A 312 -25.70 8.13 13.29
N ILE A 313 -25.31 7.43 14.35
CA ILE A 313 -24.63 6.14 14.26
C ILE A 313 -25.53 5.15 13.49
N ARG A 314 -24.97 4.45 12.50
CA ARG A 314 -25.74 3.49 11.68
C ARG A 314 -25.82 2.14 12.37
N LEU A 315 -26.80 1.32 11.98
CA LEU A 315 -26.94 -0.05 12.50
C LEU A 315 -25.65 -0.86 12.35
N ASN A 316 -24.98 -0.80 11.20
CA ASN A 316 -23.71 -1.50 11.01
C ASN A 316 -22.59 -1.01 11.94
N ASP A 317 -22.59 0.25 12.39
CA ASP A 317 -21.64 0.70 13.42
C ASP A 317 -22.01 0.11 14.79
N LEU A 318 -23.30 0.12 15.14
CA LEU A 318 -23.80 -0.43 16.40
C LEU A 318 -23.54 -1.94 16.50
N ASP A 319 -23.84 -2.70 15.44
CA ASP A 319 -23.58 -4.13 15.36
C ASP A 319 -22.07 -4.46 15.50
N PHE A 320 -21.20 -3.57 15.01
CA PHE A 320 -19.76 -3.72 15.22
C PHE A 320 -19.34 -3.38 16.64
N LEU A 321 -19.91 -2.32 17.22
CA LEU A 321 -19.63 -1.89 18.59
C LEU A 321 -20.07 -2.90 19.66
N GLU A 322 -20.99 -3.80 19.32
CA GLU A 322 -21.47 -4.90 20.18
C GLU A 322 -20.57 -6.15 20.15
N LYS A 323 -19.50 -6.17 19.34
CA LYS A 323 -18.62 -7.34 19.20
C LYS A 323 -17.78 -7.59 20.44
N GLU A 324 -17.57 -8.87 20.78
CA GLU A 324 -16.81 -9.27 21.97
C GLU A 324 -15.35 -8.79 21.96
N GLU A 325 -14.76 -8.60 20.77
CA GLU A 325 -13.38 -8.10 20.62
C GLU A 325 -13.20 -6.67 21.15
N LEU A 326 -14.27 -5.90 21.34
CA LEU A 326 -14.24 -4.56 21.90
C LEU A 326 -14.39 -4.55 23.44
N ASN A 327 -14.76 -5.67 24.04
CA ASN A 327 -14.98 -5.74 25.49
C ASN A 327 -13.70 -5.40 26.27
N GLY A 328 -13.84 -4.48 27.22
CA GLY A 328 -12.74 -4.04 28.08
C GLY A 328 -11.78 -3.04 27.43
N LYS A 329 -12.06 -2.56 26.21
CA LYS A 329 -11.35 -1.45 25.58
C LYS A 329 -12.05 -0.13 25.90
N ASP A 330 -11.28 0.93 26.12
CA ASP A 330 -11.86 2.25 26.22
C ASP A 330 -12.24 2.75 24.81
N ILE A 331 -13.52 3.08 24.61
CA ILE A 331 -14.06 3.52 23.32
C ILE A 331 -14.43 5.01 23.39
N LEU A 332 -13.81 5.82 22.54
CA LEU A 332 -14.18 7.22 22.32
C LEU A 332 -14.94 7.36 21.00
N ILE A 333 -16.17 7.86 21.04
CA ILE A 333 -16.95 8.09 19.80
C ILE A 333 -16.67 9.50 19.29
N VAL A 334 -16.25 9.62 18.03
CA VAL A 334 -15.93 10.91 17.41
C VAL A 334 -16.82 11.12 16.18
N PHE A 335 -17.71 12.10 16.28
CA PHE A 335 -18.46 12.60 15.14
C PHE A 335 -17.61 13.62 14.38
N ASN A 336 -17.01 13.18 13.29
CA ASN A 336 -16.17 13.99 12.42
C ASN A 336 -17.01 14.67 11.31
N LYS A 337 -16.39 15.61 10.58
CA LYS A 337 -17.02 16.44 9.54
C LYS A 337 -18.20 17.27 10.05
N ALA A 338 -18.09 17.76 11.28
CA ALA A 338 -19.11 18.59 11.90
C ALA A 338 -19.40 19.88 11.13
N ASP A 339 -18.43 20.38 10.36
CA ASP A 339 -18.57 21.53 9.45
C ASP A 339 -19.65 21.35 8.35
N THR A 340 -20.17 20.14 8.18
CA THR A 340 -21.25 19.84 7.24
C THR A 340 -22.65 20.05 7.80
N LYS A 341 -22.78 20.36 9.09
CA LYS A 341 -24.06 20.51 9.80
C LYS A 341 -24.14 21.85 10.54
N ILE A 342 -25.37 22.29 10.80
CA ILE A 342 -25.66 23.42 11.68
C ILE A 342 -25.73 22.94 13.14
N GLU A 343 -25.56 23.84 14.10
CA GLU A 343 -25.49 23.54 15.53
C GLU A 343 -26.73 22.78 16.03
N GLU A 344 -27.93 23.17 15.61
CA GLU A 344 -29.17 22.49 16.03
C GLU A 344 -29.27 21.05 15.51
N ASP A 345 -28.73 20.78 14.31
CA ASP A 345 -28.68 19.42 13.76
C ASP A 345 -27.63 18.57 14.48
N ILE A 346 -26.50 19.17 14.88
CA ILE A 346 -25.46 18.50 15.66
C ILE A 346 -26.04 18.01 16.99
N ASP A 347 -26.69 18.89 17.76
CA ASP A 347 -27.26 18.54 19.06
C ASP A 347 -28.26 17.37 18.95
N ARG A 348 -29.17 17.44 17.98
CA ARG A 348 -30.13 16.36 17.72
C ARG A 348 -29.43 15.05 17.36
N ILE A 349 -28.43 15.08 16.47
CA ILE A 349 -27.69 13.88 16.06
C ILE A 349 -27.01 13.24 17.28
N LEU A 350 -26.42 14.04 18.16
CA LEU A 350 -25.75 13.56 19.37
C LEU A 350 -26.75 12.95 20.37
N GLU A 351 -27.87 13.60 20.63
CA GLU A 351 -28.91 13.09 21.53
C GLU A 351 -29.47 11.75 21.04
N GLU A 352 -29.82 11.66 19.75
CA GLU A 352 -30.33 10.43 19.16
C GLU A 352 -29.28 9.30 19.19
N SER A 353 -28.01 9.63 18.96
CA SER A 353 -26.91 8.66 18.99
C SER A 353 -26.61 8.14 20.40
N LYS A 354 -26.69 9.00 21.42
CA LYS A 354 -26.58 8.59 22.84
C LYS A 354 -27.67 7.57 23.18
N ILE A 355 -28.92 7.86 22.81
CA ILE A 355 -30.04 6.94 23.03
C ILE A 355 -29.79 5.59 22.34
N GLN A 356 -29.26 5.59 21.12
CA GLN A 356 -28.95 4.36 20.38
C GLN A 356 -27.86 3.50 21.04
N LEU A 357 -26.80 4.12 21.55
CA LEU A 357 -25.72 3.44 22.29
C LEU A 357 -26.22 2.90 23.64
N ASP A 358 -26.87 3.77 24.42
CA ASP A 358 -27.34 3.45 25.77
C ASP A 358 -28.41 2.34 25.75
N SER A 359 -29.34 2.39 24.78
CA SER A 359 -30.40 1.37 24.64
C SER A 359 -29.88 -0.02 24.25
N ARG A 360 -28.65 -0.10 23.74
CA ARG A 360 -27.94 -1.34 23.40
C ARG A 360 -26.95 -1.78 24.48
N GLY A 361 -26.72 -0.95 25.51
CA GLY A 361 -25.74 -1.23 26.55
C GLY A 361 -24.30 -1.16 26.07
N ILE A 362 -24.02 -0.40 25.00
CA ILE A 362 -22.66 -0.17 24.50
C ILE A 362 -21.99 0.84 25.45
N ASP A 363 -20.88 0.44 26.07
CA ASP A 363 -20.08 1.30 26.96
C ASP A 363 -19.12 2.17 26.14
N TYR A 364 -19.04 3.46 26.46
CA TYR A 364 -18.16 4.43 25.80
C TYR A 364 -17.75 5.53 26.78
N LYS A 365 -16.54 6.07 26.61
CA LYS A 365 -15.98 7.10 27.49
C LYS A 365 -16.66 8.45 27.33
N ASP A 366 -16.79 8.89 26.08
CA ASP A 366 -17.37 10.18 25.73
C ASP A 366 -17.76 10.20 24.25
N ILE A 367 -18.54 11.21 23.88
CA ILE A 367 -18.83 11.58 22.50
C ILE A 367 -18.21 12.95 22.21
N VAL A 368 -17.45 13.00 21.12
CA VAL A 368 -16.71 14.17 20.66
C VAL A 368 -17.28 14.65 19.33
N VAL A 369 -17.48 15.95 19.19
CA VAL A 369 -17.75 16.62 17.91
C VAL A 369 -16.46 17.21 17.37
N TYR A 370 -16.10 16.90 16.13
CA TYR A 370 -14.85 17.35 15.54
C TYR A 370 -15.00 17.68 14.04
N SER A 371 -14.12 18.54 13.54
CA SER A 371 -13.89 18.70 12.11
C SER A 371 -12.40 18.65 11.83
N SER A 372 -11.94 17.61 11.13
CA SER A 372 -10.55 17.56 10.64
C SER A 372 -10.21 18.69 9.69
N LYS A 373 -11.21 19.37 9.11
CA LYS A 373 -11.03 20.47 8.16
C LYS A 373 -10.86 21.82 8.87
N TYR A 374 -11.60 22.01 9.97
CA TYR A 374 -11.61 23.24 10.75
C TYR A 374 -11.50 22.93 12.26
N PRO A 375 -10.39 22.33 12.73
CA PRO A 375 -10.27 21.89 14.12
C PRO A 375 -10.39 23.06 15.12
N GLU A 376 -9.89 24.24 14.74
CA GLU A 376 -9.95 25.46 15.56
C GLU A 376 -11.37 25.95 15.89
N ASP A 377 -12.37 25.58 15.07
CA ASP A 377 -13.78 25.92 15.30
C ASP A 377 -14.45 24.96 16.30
N TYR A 378 -13.83 23.80 16.58
CA TYR A 378 -14.36 22.73 17.44
C TYR A 378 -13.46 22.46 18.64
N LYS A 379 -12.99 23.52 19.31
CA LYS A 379 -12.01 23.45 20.41
C LYS A 379 -12.42 22.57 21.59
N GLU A 380 -13.71 22.49 21.90
CA GLU A 380 -14.18 21.62 22.97
C GLU A 380 -13.91 20.15 22.63
N GLY A 381 -14.26 19.75 21.41
CA GLY A 381 -14.02 18.40 20.94
C GLY A 381 -12.53 18.07 20.80
N GLU A 382 -11.75 19.03 20.27
CA GLU A 382 -10.29 18.94 20.23
C GLU A 382 -9.70 18.74 21.64
N SER A 383 -10.16 19.52 22.62
CA SER A 383 -9.70 19.39 24.01
C SER A 383 -10.05 18.03 24.61
N LYS A 384 -11.25 17.51 24.35
CA LYS A 384 -11.65 16.16 24.79
C LYS A 384 -10.78 15.07 24.18
N LEU A 385 -10.46 15.17 22.88
CA LEU A 385 -9.56 14.25 22.19
C LEU A 385 -8.15 14.28 22.78
N PHE A 386 -7.58 15.46 22.97
CA PHE A 386 -6.25 15.58 23.57
C PHE A 386 -6.22 15.12 25.02
N ASN A 387 -7.27 15.37 25.81
CA ASN A 387 -7.38 14.84 27.16
C ASN A 387 -7.43 13.30 27.17
N PHE A 388 -8.12 12.69 26.20
CA PHE A 388 -8.12 11.23 26.02
C PHE A 388 -6.72 10.73 25.67
N PHE A 389 -6.01 11.35 24.72
CA PHE A 389 -4.64 10.97 24.43
C PHE A 389 -3.71 11.15 25.64
N GLU A 390 -3.83 12.23 26.41
CA GLU A 390 -3.04 12.41 27.64
C GLU A 390 -3.36 11.34 28.69
N SER A 391 -4.62 10.93 28.86
CA SER A 391 -4.97 9.85 29.81
C SER A 391 -4.40 8.50 29.36
N GLU A 392 -4.34 8.28 28.05
CA GLU A 392 -3.86 7.03 27.45
C GLU A 392 -2.34 7.01 27.17
N ASN A 393 -1.63 8.13 27.34
CA ASN A 393 -0.18 8.26 27.05
C ASN A 393 0.72 7.66 28.15
N ASN A 394 0.37 6.48 28.62
CA ASN A 394 1.15 5.72 29.60
C ASN A 394 1.76 4.48 28.94
N SER A 395 2.97 4.12 29.38
CA SER A 395 3.61 2.89 28.95
C SER A 395 2.81 1.67 29.41
N ILE A 396 2.52 0.74 28.49
CA ILE A 396 1.80 -0.50 28.81
C ILE A 396 2.81 -1.59 29.18
N GLU A 397 2.65 -2.15 30.37
CA GLU A 397 3.39 -3.34 30.80
C GLU A 397 2.75 -4.60 30.20
N ARG A 398 3.35 -5.13 29.13
CA ARG A 398 2.90 -6.36 28.48
C ARG A 398 3.61 -7.57 29.06
N ASN A 399 2.95 -8.32 29.95
CA ASN A 399 3.55 -9.50 30.58
C ASN A 399 3.25 -10.79 29.81
N TYR A 400 3.89 -10.99 28.65
CA TYR A 400 3.69 -12.20 27.84
C TYR A 400 4.12 -13.51 28.52
N LEU A 401 4.94 -13.44 29.59
CA LEU A 401 5.26 -14.62 30.40
C LEU A 401 4.03 -15.08 31.20
N GLU A 402 3.25 -14.14 31.73
CA GLU A 402 2.00 -14.42 32.42
C GLU A 402 0.90 -14.89 31.48
N ASP A 403 0.78 -14.26 30.31
CA ASP A 403 -0.17 -14.71 29.27
C ASP A 403 0.14 -16.14 28.83
N LEU A 404 1.41 -16.45 28.55
CA LEU A 404 1.85 -17.79 28.19
C LEU A 404 1.56 -18.80 29.30
N ASN A 405 1.89 -18.45 30.55
CA ASN A 405 1.63 -19.30 31.71
C ASN A 405 0.13 -19.58 31.89
N LYS A 406 -0.71 -18.57 31.69
CA LYS A 406 -2.18 -18.70 31.75
C LYS A 406 -2.69 -19.67 30.68
N ILE A 407 -2.23 -19.54 29.44
CA ILE A 407 -2.58 -20.47 28.34
C ILE A 407 -2.21 -21.90 28.71
N PHE A 408 -0.98 -22.15 29.19
CA PHE A 408 -0.59 -23.50 29.59
C PHE A 408 -1.42 -24.06 30.76
N ASN A 409 -1.80 -23.22 31.72
CA ASN A 409 -2.67 -23.64 32.82
C ASN A 409 -4.09 -23.96 32.33
N GLU A 410 -4.61 -23.21 31.35
CA GLU A 410 -5.89 -23.52 30.68
C GLU A 410 -5.82 -24.86 29.93
N PHE A 411 -4.70 -25.14 29.26
CA PHE A 411 -4.46 -26.43 28.60
C PHE A 411 -4.48 -27.56 29.63
N GLN A 412 -3.64 -27.44 30.66
CA GLN A 412 -3.54 -28.45 31.70
C GLN A 412 -4.90 -28.75 32.33
N LYS A 413 -5.63 -27.72 32.76
CA LYS A 413 -6.97 -27.87 33.34
C LYS A 413 -7.93 -28.58 32.40
N TYR A 414 -7.95 -28.19 31.11
CA TYR A 414 -8.83 -28.82 30.13
C TYR A 414 -8.59 -30.33 29.99
N TYR A 415 -7.33 -30.75 29.93
CA TYR A 415 -6.98 -32.16 29.78
C TYR A 415 -7.13 -32.95 31.10
N GLU A 416 -6.93 -32.31 32.25
CA GLU A 416 -7.23 -32.88 33.57
C GLU A 416 -8.73 -33.16 33.73
N ASP A 417 -9.58 -32.18 33.43
CA ASP A 417 -11.05 -32.33 33.45
C ASP A 417 -11.48 -33.49 32.52
N MET A 418 -10.84 -33.62 31.35
CA MET A 418 -11.11 -34.71 30.41
C MET A 418 -10.65 -36.08 30.93
N ASP A 419 -9.53 -36.20 31.65
CA ASP A 419 -9.14 -37.47 32.31
C ASP A 419 -10.13 -37.86 33.41
N GLU A 420 -10.64 -36.88 34.16
CA GLU A 420 -11.62 -37.10 35.24
C GLU A 420 -12.96 -37.60 34.69
N ASP A 421 -13.45 -37.02 33.60
CA ASP A 421 -14.66 -37.48 32.90
C ASP A 421 -14.50 -38.93 32.41
N LEU A 422 -13.35 -39.24 31.80
CA LEU A 422 -13.04 -40.60 31.36
C LEU A 422 -12.85 -41.57 32.54
N ALA A 423 -12.38 -41.10 33.69
CA ALA A 423 -12.31 -41.90 34.92
C ALA A 423 -13.71 -42.32 35.36
N THR A 424 -14.63 -41.37 35.45
CA THR A 424 -16.03 -41.60 35.80
C THR A 424 -16.69 -42.56 34.81
N TYR A 425 -16.45 -42.39 33.52
CA TYR A 425 -16.95 -43.30 32.49
C TYR A 425 -16.38 -44.72 32.62
N THR A 426 -15.09 -44.84 32.96
CA THR A 426 -14.44 -46.15 33.22
C THR A 426 -15.10 -46.88 34.39
N GLU A 427 -15.40 -46.17 35.48
CA GLU A 427 -16.10 -46.73 36.64
C GLU A 427 -17.50 -47.22 36.27
N ALA A 428 -18.27 -46.42 35.53
CA ALA A 428 -19.59 -46.81 35.04
C ALA A 428 -19.53 -48.07 34.14
N LEU A 429 -18.57 -48.14 33.22
CA LEU A 429 -18.37 -49.32 32.37
C LEU A 429 -17.99 -50.57 33.18
N ASN A 430 -17.17 -50.42 34.22
CA ASN A 430 -16.81 -51.53 35.10
C ASN A 430 -18.02 -52.05 35.89
N VAL A 431 -18.91 -51.16 36.36
CA VAL A 431 -20.18 -51.56 37.01
C VAL A 431 -21.06 -52.34 36.03
N VAL A 432 -21.19 -51.86 34.78
CA VAL A 432 -21.94 -52.56 33.73
C VAL A 432 -21.33 -53.93 33.43
N LYS A 433 -19.99 -54.02 33.35
CA LYS A 433 -19.26 -55.28 33.14
C LYS A 433 -19.47 -56.29 34.25
N ILE A 434 -19.48 -55.84 35.52
CA ILE A 434 -19.77 -56.69 36.67
C ILE A 434 -21.22 -57.17 36.62
N LYS A 435 -22.16 -56.25 36.38
CA LYS A 435 -23.60 -56.57 36.29
C LYS A 435 -23.89 -57.57 35.18
N SER A 436 -23.29 -57.41 34.00
CA SER A 436 -23.45 -58.34 32.88
C SER A 436 -22.88 -59.73 33.17
N ALA A 437 -21.82 -59.83 34.00
CA ALA A 437 -21.26 -61.10 34.44
C ALA A 437 -22.16 -61.82 35.47
N PHE A 438 -22.87 -61.08 36.33
CA PHE A 438 -23.81 -61.64 37.31
C PHE A 438 -25.14 -62.07 36.68
N ASP A 439 -25.65 -61.30 35.71
CA ASP A 439 -26.99 -61.50 35.16
C ASP A 439 -27.08 -62.74 34.24
N ASN A 440 -25.98 -63.44 33.88
CA ASN A 440 -25.97 -64.62 32.98
C ASN A 440 -26.72 -64.42 31.64
N ILE A 441 -27.03 -63.17 31.26
CA ILE A 441 -28.11 -62.89 30.29
C ILE A 441 -27.63 -62.63 28.85
N LYS A 442 -26.33 -62.53 28.51
CA LYS A 442 -25.90 -62.35 27.09
C LYS A 442 -24.57 -63.00 26.68
N THR A 443 -24.51 -63.30 25.37
CA THR A 443 -23.48 -64.00 24.60
C THR A 443 -22.07 -63.39 24.71
N GLU A 444 -21.05 -64.22 24.48
CA GLU A 444 -19.61 -63.92 24.49
C GLU A 444 -19.23 -62.61 23.77
N TYR A 445 -19.92 -62.29 22.67
CA TYR A 445 -19.79 -61.03 21.90
C TYR A 445 -20.01 -59.75 22.73
N SER A 446 -20.96 -59.75 23.67
CA SER A 446 -21.29 -58.57 24.48
C SER A 446 -20.21 -58.26 25.54
N ASN A 447 -19.62 -59.29 26.15
CA ASN A 447 -18.52 -59.14 27.09
C ASN A 447 -17.20 -58.72 26.42
N ILE A 448 -16.97 -59.17 25.17
CA ILE A 448 -15.85 -58.72 24.33
C ILE A 448 -16.01 -57.22 23.99
N SER A 449 -17.22 -56.78 23.61
CA SER A 449 -17.49 -55.38 23.29
C SER A 449 -17.25 -54.43 24.47
N ILE A 450 -17.70 -54.78 25.67
CA ILE A 450 -17.48 -53.98 26.90
C ILE A 450 -15.99 -53.95 27.28
N SER A 451 -15.30 -55.08 27.19
CA SER A 451 -13.87 -55.14 27.51
C SER A 451 -13.03 -54.32 26.52
N ASN A 452 -13.40 -54.31 25.24
CA ASN A 452 -12.77 -53.44 24.24
C ASN A 452 -13.02 -51.97 24.53
N ALA A 453 -14.23 -51.59 24.96
CA ALA A 453 -14.55 -50.22 25.36
C ALA A 453 -13.71 -49.76 26.57
N VAL A 454 -13.59 -50.60 27.60
CA VAL A 454 -12.75 -50.32 28.78
C VAL A 454 -11.27 -50.13 28.38
N ASN A 455 -10.74 -50.99 27.51
CA ASN A 455 -9.36 -50.86 27.05
C ASN A 455 -9.13 -49.59 26.22
N LYS A 456 -10.08 -49.22 25.36
CA LYS A 456 -10.01 -47.96 24.61
C LYS A 456 -9.96 -46.75 25.54
N VAL A 457 -10.84 -46.69 26.53
CA VAL A 457 -10.87 -45.57 27.49
C VAL A 457 -9.58 -45.52 28.31
N LYS A 458 -9.04 -46.66 28.75
CA LYS A 458 -7.74 -46.70 29.43
C LYS A 458 -6.61 -46.14 28.58
N ASN A 459 -6.53 -46.55 27.31
CA ASN A 459 -5.51 -46.02 26.40
C ASN A 459 -5.67 -44.51 26.20
N SER A 460 -6.90 -44.01 26.04
CA SER A 460 -7.15 -42.55 25.94
C SER A 460 -6.71 -41.80 27.20
N ARG A 461 -6.97 -42.36 28.39
CA ARG A 461 -6.50 -41.77 29.66
C ARG A 461 -4.98 -41.76 29.79
N ASP A 462 -4.31 -42.85 29.39
CA ASP A 462 -2.85 -42.91 29.38
C ASP A 462 -2.26 -41.87 28.42
N ASN A 463 -2.87 -41.70 27.23
CA ASN A 463 -2.50 -40.66 26.28
C ASN A 463 -2.67 -39.24 26.86
N ILE A 464 -3.79 -38.96 27.53
CA ILE A 464 -4.03 -37.66 28.17
C ILE A 464 -2.98 -37.37 29.24
N LYS A 465 -2.68 -38.35 30.11
CA LYS A 465 -1.67 -38.18 31.17
C LYS A 465 -0.28 -37.94 30.60
N ASN A 466 0.09 -38.67 29.55
CA ASN A 466 1.33 -38.43 28.83
C ASN A 466 1.36 -37.02 28.23
N PHE A 467 0.24 -36.56 27.65
CA PHE A 467 0.15 -35.21 27.10
C PHE A 467 0.27 -34.11 28.17
N ILE A 468 -0.32 -34.29 29.35
CA ILE A 468 -0.18 -33.35 30.47
C ILE A 468 1.29 -33.20 30.89
N ILE A 469 2.06 -34.31 30.91
CA ILE A 469 3.50 -34.26 31.20
C ILE A 469 4.25 -33.50 30.10
N GLU A 470 3.90 -33.72 28.83
CA GLU A 470 4.48 -32.98 27.70
C GLU A 470 4.14 -31.48 27.74
N LEU A 471 2.93 -31.12 28.17
CA LEU A 471 2.53 -29.72 28.38
C LEU A 471 3.38 -29.04 29.46
N GLU A 472 3.62 -29.69 30.59
CA GLU A 472 4.43 -29.13 31.67
C GLU A 472 5.89 -28.93 31.25
N ASN A 473 6.47 -29.90 30.53
CA ASN A 473 7.81 -29.78 29.96
C ASN A 473 7.89 -28.65 28.93
N SER A 474 6.88 -28.54 28.07
CA SER A 474 6.81 -27.54 27.01
C SER A 474 6.60 -26.13 27.57
N LYS A 475 5.81 -25.99 28.64
CA LYS A 475 5.62 -24.73 29.38
C LYS A 475 6.95 -24.16 29.84
N ASN A 476 7.74 -24.93 30.57
CA ASN A 476 9.03 -24.48 31.09
C ASN A 476 9.97 -24.07 29.95
N LYS A 477 10.04 -24.90 28.90
CA LYS A 477 10.86 -24.61 27.72
C LYS A 477 10.42 -23.33 26.99
N CYS A 478 9.13 -23.11 26.82
CA CYS A 478 8.61 -21.90 26.18
C CYS A 478 8.85 -20.65 27.02
N LEU A 479 8.74 -20.72 28.35
CA LEU A 479 9.06 -19.60 29.25
C LEU A 479 10.55 -19.21 29.15
N ASP A 480 11.45 -20.20 29.13
CA ASP A 480 12.88 -19.97 28.97
C ASP A 480 13.21 -19.36 27.59
N LEU A 481 12.64 -19.92 26.52
CA LEU A 481 12.82 -19.41 25.15
C LEU A 481 12.23 -18.01 24.96
N LEU A 482 11.15 -17.67 25.66
CA LEU A 482 10.62 -16.31 25.68
C LEU A 482 11.61 -15.34 26.35
N GLY A 483 12.29 -15.80 27.40
CA GLY A 483 13.39 -15.09 28.05
C GLY A 483 14.60 -14.87 27.14
N GLU A 484 14.95 -15.86 26.30
CA GLU A 484 16.04 -15.79 25.33
C GLU A 484 15.70 -15.01 24.04
N SER A 485 14.40 -14.81 23.76
CA SER A 485 13.92 -14.08 22.58
C SER A 485 13.59 -12.63 22.93
N LEU A 486 12.34 -12.37 23.30
CA LEU A 486 11.81 -11.02 23.58
C LEU A 486 12.59 -10.31 24.68
N TYR A 487 12.92 -11.03 25.76
CA TYR A 487 13.56 -10.42 26.91
C TYR A 487 15.10 -10.52 26.94
N ASN A 488 15.74 -10.97 25.84
CA ASN A 488 17.20 -11.15 25.78
C ASN A 488 17.94 -9.87 26.22
N ARG A 489 17.49 -8.73 25.70
CA ARG A 489 18.03 -7.39 26.02
C ARG A 489 17.30 -6.67 27.15
N LYS A 490 16.29 -7.31 27.77
CA LYS A 490 15.40 -6.75 28.81
C LYS A 490 15.38 -7.61 30.07
N ARG A 491 16.56 -7.97 30.58
CA ARG A 491 16.70 -8.92 31.71
C ARG A 491 16.07 -8.45 33.01
N GLU A 492 16.02 -7.15 33.28
CA GLU A 492 15.37 -6.62 34.48
C GLU A 492 13.85 -6.84 34.45
N GLU A 493 13.23 -6.56 33.31
CA GLU A 493 11.80 -6.81 33.06
C GLU A 493 11.48 -8.30 33.16
N TYR A 494 12.28 -9.16 32.52
CA TYR A 494 12.18 -10.62 32.66
C TYR A 494 12.16 -11.07 34.12
N ASN A 495 13.14 -10.61 34.91
CA ASN A 495 13.26 -10.99 36.31
C ASN A 495 12.08 -10.49 37.15
N LYS A 496 11.50 -9.33 36.81
CA LYS A 496 10.29 -8.81 37.44
C LYS A 496 9.09 -9.73 37.14
N HIS A 497 8.86 -10.05 35.88
CA HIS A 497 7.76 -10.91 35.44
C HIS A 497 7.85 -12.34 36.02
N ILE A 498 9.03 -12.97 35.98
CA ILE A 498 9.24 -14.31 36.56
C ILE A 498 8.96 -14.35 38.07
N ARG A 499 9.34 -13.30 38.82
CA ARG A 499 9.03 -13.22 40.26
C ARG A 499 7.54 -13.15 40.54
N ASN A 500 6.76 -12.54 39.65
CA ASN A 500 5.31 -12.45 39.78
C ASN A 500 4.63 -13.80 39.48
N LEU A 501 5.17 -14.60 38.55
CA LEU A 501 4.70 -15.97 38.30
C LEU A 501 4.92 -16.93 39.48
N SER A 502 5.89 -16.62 40.34
CA SER A 502 6.29 -17.47 41.47
C SER A 502 5.49 -17.20 42.76
N LYS A 503 4.60 -16.20 42.75
CA LYS A 503 3.73 -15.81 43.86
C LYS A 503 2.32 -16.30 43.59
#